data_AF-A0A061DA21-F1
#
_entry.id   AF-A0A061DA21-F1
#
_cell.length_a   1.000
_cell.length_b   1.000
_cell.length_c   1.000
_cell.angle_alpha   90.00
_cell.angle_beta   90.00
_cell.angle_gamma   90.00
#
_symmetry.space_group_name_H-M   'P 1'
#
loop_
_entity.id
_entity.type
_entity.pdbx_description
1 polymer ?
#
loop_
_entity_poly.entity_id
_entity_poly.type
_entity_poly.pdbx_seq_one_letter_code
_entity_poly.pdbx_strand_id
1 'polypeptide(L)'
;MFLTPLLEVLSGTPLIVEGRVRVELLSLTKGELRYECDKRAYASGDFAGLGDVRTAELYALCRKYRMNCSVVDESEWQDGPAAWDVEKVAERIEAFVKERRVAVIFTFDRQGASGHPNHISVHKAATMNPIRSPVM
;
A
#
# COMPACT_ATOMS: atom_id res chain seq x y z
N MET A 1 -0.27 -11.26 -3.62
CA MET A 1 -0.49 -9.82 -3.43
C MET A 1 -1.99 -9.55 -3.61
N PHE A 2 -2.65 -8.90 -2.64
CA PHE A 2 -4.13 -8.82 -2.58
C PHE A 2 -4.77 -8.13 -3.81
N LEU A 3 -4.05 -7.20 -4.44
CA LEU A 3 -4.58 -6.37 -5.53
C LEU A 3 -4.33 -6.91 -6.94
N THR A 4 -3.70 -8.08 -7.13
CA THR A 4 -3.32 -8.57 -8.46
C THR A 4 -4.49 -8.67 -9.45
N PRO A 5 -5.69 -9.17 -9.10
CA PRO A 5 -6.83 -9.19 -10.02
C PRO A 5 -7.25 -7.80 -10.49
N LEU A 6 -7.22 -6.79 -9.60
CA LEU A 6 -7.50 -5.41 -9.97
C LEU A 6 -6.46 -4.90 -10.97
N LEU A 7 -5.18 -5.19 -10.75
CA LEU A 7 -4.11 -4.76 -11.64
C LEU A 7 -4.22 -5.37 -13.04
N GLU A 8 -4.60 -6.65 -13.13
CA GLU A 8 -4.84 -7.31 -14.43
C GLU A 8 -5.97 -6.59 -15.19
N VAL A 9 -7.09 -6.26 -14.53
CA VAL A 9 -8.20 -5.51 -15.14
C VAL A 9 -7.78 -4.10 -15.57
N LEU A 10 -7.08 -3.36 -14.70
CA LEU A 10 -6.62 -2.01 -14.99
C LEU A 10 -5.63 -2.00 -16.17
N SER A 11 -4.73 -2.97 -16.23
CA SER A 11 -3.71 -3.05 -17.28
C SER A 11 -4.26 -3.28 -18.68
N GLY A 12 -5.46 -3.87 -18.79
CA GLY A 12 -6.17 -4.06 -20.06
C GLY A 12 -7.07 -2.89 -20.47
N THR A 13 -7.21 -1.86 -19.63
CA THR A 13 -8.14 -0.75 -19.89
C THR A 13 -7.52 0.25 -20.89
N PRO A 14 -8.22 0.62 -21.99
CA PRO A 14 -7.66 1.49 -23.04
C PRO A 14 -7.08 2.80 -22.52
N LEU A 15 -7.76 3.44 -21.55
CA LEU A 15 -7.29 4.71 -20.97
C LEU A 15 -5.92 4.58 -20.28
N ILE A 16 -5.61 3.42 -19.72
CA ILE A 16 -4.31 3.14 -19.06
C ILE A 16 -3.27 2.76 -20.12
N VAL A 17 -3.65 1.92 -21.10
CA VAL A 17 -2.75 1.51 -22.19
C VAL A 17 -2.32 2.70 -23.06
N GLU A 18 -3.22 3.63 -23.32
CA GLU A 18 -2.96 4.88 -24.05
C GLU A 18 -2.21 5.93 -23.21
N GLY A 19 -1.95 5.66 -21.92
CA GLY A 19 -1.26 6.58 -21.02
C GLY A 19 -2.08 7.81 -20.60
N ARG A 20 -3.39 7.80 -20.86
CA ARG A 20 -4.32 8.89 -20.48
C ARG A 20 -4.61 8.89 -18.99
N VAL A 21 -4.55 7.72 -18.35
CA VAL A 21 -4.64 7.52 -16.91
C VAL A 21 -3.37 6.80 -16.45
N ARG A 22 -2.74 7.33 -15.40
CA ARG A 22 -1.57 6.71 -14.78
C ARG A 22 -1.99 5.97 -13.51
N VAL A 23 -1.36 4.84 -13.26
CA VAL A 23 -1.54 4.06 -12.03
C VAL A 23 -0.31 4.26 -11.14
N GLU A 24 -0.58 4.61 -9.89
CA GLU A 24 0.42 4.87 -8.85
C GLU A 24 0.17 3.91 -7.69
N LEU A 25 1.20 3.23 -7.21
CA LEU A 25 1.10 2.30 -6.09
C LEU A 25 1.97 2.79 -4.92
N LEU A 26 1.36 2.84 -3.74
CA LEU A 26 2.04 3.12 -2.47
C LEU A 26 1.98 1.86 -1.60
N SER A 27 3.15 1.33 -1.23
CA SER A 27 3.28 0.33 -0.17
C SER A 27 3.85 1.01 1.06
N LEU A 28 3.13 0.98 2.19
CA LEU A 28 3.55 1.64 3.43
C LEU A 28 4.58 0.82 4.24
N THR A 29 4.90 -0.38 3.77
CA THR A 29 5.85 -1.29 4.39
C THR A 29 6.54 -2.14 3.33
N LYS A 30 7.76 -2.60 3.64
CA LYS A 30 8.44 -3.69 2.90
C LYS A 30 7.80 -5.07 3.16
N GLY A 31 6.98 -5.16 4.22
CA GLY A 31 6.12 -6.28 4.59
C GLY A 31 6.75 -7.31 5.53
N GLU A 32 5.92 -8.01 6.32
CA GLU A 32 6.36 -9.01 7.30
C GLU A 32 6.32 -10.46 6.77
N LEU A 33 7.20 -11.34 7.27
CA LEU A 33 7.01 -12.79 7.18
C LEU A 33 5.64 -13.21 7.73
N ARG A 34 4.86 -13.94 6.94
CA ARG A 34 3.97 -14.95 7.53
C ARG A 34 4.85 -16.12 7.96
N TYR A 35 5.02 -16.36 9.27
CA TYR A 35 5.39 -17.69 9.73
C TYR A 35 4.18 -18.43 10.27
N GLU A 36 4.06 -19.69 9.83
CA GLU A 36 3.27 -20.72 10.47
C GLU A 36 3.53 -20.74 11.98
N CYS A 37 2.45 -21.00 12.73
CA CYS A 37 2.42 -21.47 14.11
C CYS A 37 3.77 -21.62 14.84
N ASP A 38 4.33 -20.56 15.40
CA ASP A 38 4.82 -20.64 16.78
C ASP A 38 4.89 -19.26 17.47
N LYS A 39 4.35 -19.21 18.68
CA LYS A 39 4.28 -17.99 19.50
C LYS A 39 5.64 -17.78 20.16
N ARG A 40 6.57 -17.04 19.53
CA ARG A 40 7.68 -16.30 20.19
C ARG A 40 8.61 -15.67 19.14
N ALA A 41 8.38 -14.40 18.81
CA ALA A 41 9.44 -13.45 18.45
C ALA A 41 8.82 -12.06 18.26
N TYR A 42 9.00 -11.19 19.24
CA TYR A 42 8.69 -9.77 19.15
C TYR A 42 9.91 -9.02 18.62
N ALA A 43 9.66 -8.00 17.80
CA ALA A 43 10.60 -6.98 17.30
C ALA A 43 11.44 -7.34 16.05
N SER A 44 10.93 -6.99 14.87
CA SER A 44 11.60 -6.21 13.81
C SER A 44 10.84 -6.38 12.50
N GLY A 45 10.50 -5.28 11.84
CA GLY A 45 9.82 -5.28 10.53
C GLY A 45 10.71 -5.65 9.35
N ASP A 46 11.58 -6.64 9.53
CA ASP A 46 12.36 -7.33 8.51
C ASP A 46 12.79 -8.72 9.04
N PHE A 47 11.86 -9.44 9.68
CA PHE A 47 12.20 -10.62 10.51
C PHE A 47 12.89 -11.80 9.76
N ALA A 48 12.92 -11.81 8.41
CA ALA A 48 13.74 -12.75 7.62
C ALA A 48 14.87 -12.10 6.79
N GLY A 49 15.00 -10.77 6.79
CA GLY A 49 15.87 -10.09 5.83
C GLY A 49 15.32 -10.13 4.39
N LEU A 50 14.01 -10.35 4.22
CA LEU A 50 13.36 -10.49 2.91
C LEU A 50 12.63 -9.22 2.47
N GLY A 51 12.63 -8.15 3.26
CA GLY A 51 12.00 -6.88 2.89
C GLY A 51 12.51 -6.37 1.53
N ASP A 52 13.81 -6.52 1.27
CA ASP A 52 14.42 -6.12 0.02
C ASP A 52 14.04 -7.05 -1.16
N VAL A 53 13.93 -8.35 -0.91
CA VAL A 53 13.45 -9.33 -1.92
C VAL A 53 12.01 -8.99 -2.33
N ARG A 54 11.13 -8.76 -1.36
CA ARG A 54 9.72 -8.41 -1.61
C ARG A 54 9.56 -7.05 -2.25
N THR A 55 10.42 -6.11 -1.89
CA THR A 55 10.50 -4.81 -2.56
C THR A 55 10.89 -5.00 -4.03
N ALA A 56 11.86 -5.85 -4.34
CA ALA A 56 12.24 -6.18 -5.70
C ALA A 56 11.13 -6.89 -6.48
N GLU A 57 10.40 -7.83 -5.86
CA GLU A 57 9.21 -8.48 -6.43
C GLU A 57 8.10 -7.47 -6.73
N LEU A 58 7.82 -6.55 -5.81
CA LEU A 58 6.85 -5.49 -6.00
C LEU A 58 7.26 -4.60 -7.18
N TYR A 59 8.52 -4.14 -7.24
CA TYR A 59 9.00 -3.37 -8.38
C TYR A 59 8.94 -4.15 -9.70
N ALA A 60 9.15 -5.47 -9.69
CA ALA A 60 8.97 -6.30 -10.89
C ALA A 60 7.51 -6.32 -11.37
N LEU A 61 6.54 -6.40 -10.45
CA LEU A 61 5.12 -6.27 -10.78
C LEU A 61 4.80 -4.87 -11.32
N CYS A 62 5.37 -3.82 -10.72
CA CYS A 62 5.18 -2.46 -11.18
C CYS A 62 5.65 -2.26 -12.63
N ARG A 63 6.82 -2.83 -12.97
CA ARG A 63 7.31 -2.86 -14.35
C ARG A 63 6.39 -3.65 -15.28
N LYS A 64 5.89 -4.83 -14.85
CA LYS A 64 4.97 -5.66 -15.64
C LYS A 64 3.73 -4.86 -16.06
N TYR A 65 3.16 -4.07 -15.15
CA TYR A 65 1.93 -3.32 -15.38
C TYR A 65 2.15 -1.84 -15.74
N ARG A 66 3.40 -1.41 -15.98
CA ARG A 66 3.76 -0.02 -16.32
C ARG A 66 3.22 1.03 -15.32
N MET A 67 3.33 0.72 -14.03
CA MET A 67 2.94 1.63 -12.96
C MET A 67 4.16 2.13 -12.19
N ASN A 68 4.02 3.29 -11.57
CA ASN A 68 4.99 3.83 -10.64
C ASN A 68 4.72 3.30 -9.24
N CYS A 69 5.79 3.00 -8.51
CA CYS A 69 5.69 2.40 -7.17
C CYS A 69 6.58 3.11 -6.17
N SER A 70 6.03 3.37 -5.00
CA SER A 70 6.72 3.90 -3.84
C SER A 70 6.58 2.93 -2.69
N VAL A 71 7.71 2.45 -2.17
CA VAL A 71 7.76 1.62 -0.97
C VAL A 71 8.31 2.46 0.16
N VAL A 72 7.57 2.52 1.25
CA VAL A 72 7.97 3.22 2.47
C VAL A 72 8.67 2.23 3.38
N ASP A 73 9.77 2.68 3.96
CA ASP A 73 10.56 1.94 4.94
C ASP A 73 10.83 2.85 6.14
N GLU A 74 9.80 3.06 6.94
CA GLU A 74 9.84 3.88 8.14
C GLU A 74 9.65 2.99 9.36
N SER A 75 10.49 3.16 10.38
CA SER A 75 10.45 2.34 11.60
C SER A 75 9.14 2.44 12.37
N GLU A 76 8.36 3.49 12.14
CA GLU A 76 7.10 3.78 12.83
C GLU A 76 5.90 2.95 12.32
N TRP A 77 5.92 2.41 11.09
CA TRP A 77 4.84 1.62 10.45
C TRP A 77 5.28 0.23 10.02
N GLN A 78 6.06 -0.46 10.85
CA GLN A 78 6.47 -1.81 10.52
C GLN A 78 5.27 -2.76 10.52
N ASP A 79 5.25 -3.69 9.55
CA ASP A 79 4.17 -4.65 9.42
C ASP A 79 4.17 -5.61 10.62
N GLY A 80 2.98 -6.00 11.10
CA GLY A 80 2.85 -6.68 12.40
C GLY A 80 1.43 -6.72 12.97
N PRO A 81 1.26 -7.35 14.15
CA PRO A 81 -0.05 -7.54 14.79
C PRO A 81 -0.59 -6.28 15.49
N ALA A 82 0.23 -5.23 15.63
CA ALA A 82 -0.20 -3.97 16.22
C ALA A 82 -0.85 -3.09 15.16
N ALA A 83 -1.91 -2.37 15.50
CA ALA A 83 -2.48 -1.36 14.61
C ALA A 83 -1.51 -0.17 14.47
N TRP A 84 -1.42 0.38 13.27
CA TRP A 84 -0.71 1.65 13.03
C TRP A 84 -1.53 2.85 13.49
N ASP A 85 -0.82 3.93 13.86
CA ASP A 85 -1.36 5.27 14.10
C ASP A 85 -2.06 5.77 12.83
N VAL A 86 -3.36 6.06 12.93
CA VAL A 86 -4.19 6.34 11.76
C VAL A 86 -3.89 7.72 11.20
N GLU A 87 -3.62 8.68 12.08
CA GLU A 87 -3.33 10.07 11.74
C GLU A 87 -2.02 10.16 10.95
N LYS A 88 -0.96 9.49 11.41
CA LYS A 88 0.33 9.49 10.69
C LYS A 88 0.27 8.73 9.37
N VAL A 89 -0.49 7.63 9.30
CA VAL A 89 -0.76 6.94 8.02
C VAL A 89 -1.54 7.87 7.07
N ALA A 90 -2.49 8.66 7.58
CA ALA A 90 -3.26 9.59 6.78
C ALA A 90 -2.36 10.72 6.23
N GLU A 91 -1.46 11.28 7.04
CA GLU A 91 -0.46 12.26 6.60
C GLU A 91 0.41 11.70 5.46
N ARG A 92 0.88 10.45 5.59
CA ARG A 92 1.70 9.81 4.55
C ARG A 92 0.94 9.58 3.25
N ILE A 93 -0.32 9.17 3.33
CA ILE A 93 -1.21 9.00 2.17
C ILE A 93 -1.48 10.37 1.53
N GLU A 94 -1.77 11.40 2.33
CA GLU A 94 -2.05 12.76 1.83
C GLU A 94 -0.84 13.35 1.10
N ALA A 95 0.37 13.19 1.66
CA ALA A 95 1.61 13.60 1.02
C ALA A 95 1.78 12.93 -0.36
N PHE A 96 1.55 11.61 -0.43
CA PHE A 96 1.63 10.86 -1.68
C PHE A 96 0.58 11.31 -2.72
N VAL A 97 -0.67 11.50 -2.28
CA VAL A 97 -1.78 11.97 -3.14
C VAL A 97 -1.47 13.34 -3.72
N LYS A 98 -0.94 14.28 -2.92
CA LYS A 98 -0.53 15.61 -3.36
C LYS A 98 0.65 15.55 -4.34
N GLU A 99 1.70 14.80 -4.01
CA GLU A 99 2.91 14.66 -4.85
C GLU A 99 2.56 14.06 -6.23
N ARG A 100 1.73 13.02 -6.25
CA ARG A 100 1.38 12.27 -7.47
C ARG A 100 0.13 12.79 -8.19
N ARG A 101 -0.59 13.76 -7.60
CA ARG A 101 -1.87 14.31 -8.07
C ARG A 101 -2.93 13.21 -8.29
N VAL A 102 -3.07 12.33 -7.29
CA VAL A 102 -4.00 11.19 -7.34
C VAL A 102 -5.45 11.70 -7.19
N ALA A 103 -6.30 11.31 -8.13
CA ALA A 103 -7.73 11.66 -8.10
C ALA A 103 -8.62 10.54 -7.52
N VAL A 104 -8.19 9.28 -7.63
CA VAL A 104 -8.96 8.10 -7.20
C VAL A 104 -8.03 7.17 -6.43
N ILE A 105 -8.48 6.73 -5.25
CA ILE A 105 -7.75 5.81 -4.39
C ILE A 105 -8.48 4.48 -4.34
N PHE A 106 -7.75 3.39 -4.56
CA PHE A 106 -8.18 2.03 -4.24
C PHE A 106 -7.45 1.58 -2.98
N THR A 107 -8.19 1.09 -1.99
CA THR A 107 -7.64 0.64 -0.70
C THR A 107 -8.44 -0.54 -0.16
N PHE A 108 -8.06 -1.07 1.00
CA PHE A 108 -8.77 -2.15 1.66
C PHE A 108 -10.20 -1.76 2.05
N ASP A 109 -11.05 -2.77 2.22
CA ASP A 109 -12.36 -2.57 2.84
C ASP A 109 -12.24 -2.26 4.35
N ARG A 110 -13.39 -2.00 4.98
CA ARG A 110 -13.47 -1.68 6.41
C ARG A 110 -12.90 -2.75 7.33
N GLN A 111 -12.86 -4.00 6.88
CA GLN A 111 -12.35 -5.13 7.65
C GLN A 111 -10.87 -5.43 7.33
N GLY A 112 -10.20 -4.60 6.52
CA GLY A 112 -8.81 -4.81 6.14
C GLY A 112 -8.61 -6.07 5.29
N ALA A 113 -9.65 -6.47 4.54
CA ALA A 113 -9.76 -7.69 3.73
C ALA A 113 -9.63 -9.02 4.50
N SER A 114 -8.52 -9.23 5.21
CA SER A 114 -8.25 -10.43 6.01
C SER A 114 -8.34 -10.19 7.52
N GLY A 115 -8.79 -9.01 7.97
CA GLY A 115 -8.77 -8.62 9.38
C GLY A 115 -7.41 -8.12 9.87
N HIS A 116 -6.43 -7.90 8.99
CA HIS A 116 -5.10 -7.48 9.43
C HIS A 116 -5.12 -6.06 10.01
N PRO A 117 -4.59 -5.82 11.23
CA PRO A 117 -4.64 -4.51 11.89
C PRO A 117 -4.10 -3.37 11.02
N ASN A 118 -2.98 -3.59 10.32
CA ASN A 118 -2.38 -2.57 9.45
C ASN A 118 -3.28 -2.21 8.26
N HIS A 119 -3.94 -3.20 7.64
CA HIS A 119 -4.88 -2.94 6.54
C HIS A 119 -6.09 -2.13 7.02
N ILE A 120 -6.57 -2.41 8.24
CA ILE A 120 -7.65 -1.66 8.87
C ILE A 120 -7.21 -0.21 9.14
N SER A 121 -5.99 0.01 9.65
CA SER A 121 -5.43 1.36 9.84
C SER A 121 -5.35 2.11 8.51
N VAL A 122 -4.91 1.47 7.42
CA VAL A 122 -4.88 2.07 6.08
C VAL A 122 -6.28 2.43 5.58
N HIS A 123 -7.28 1.57 5.77
CA HIS A 123 -8.67 1.88 5.42
C HIS A 123 -9.19 3.11 6.18
N LYS A 124 -8.98 3.15 7.50
CA LYS A 124 -9.39 4.28 8.35
C LYS A 124 -8.70 5.57 7.91
N ALA A 125 -7.40 5.53 7.67
CA ALA A 125 -6.61 6.69 7.26
C ALA A 125 -7.08 7.24 5.91
N ALA A 126 -7.26 6.37 4.91
CA ALA A 126 -7.71 6.75 3.57
C ALA A 126 -9.14 7.33 3.54
N THR A 127 -9.97 7.03 4.55
CA THR A 127 -11.34 7.54 4.67
C THR A 127 -11.47 8.74 5.60
N MET A 128 -10.46 9.03 6.44
CA MET A 128 -10.44 10.14 7.38
C MET A 128 -10.40 11.51 6.68
N ASN A 129 -9.66 11.60 5.57
CA ASN A 129 -9.56 12.81 4.76
C ASN A 129 -10.25 12.58 3.41
N PRO A 130 -11.49 13.03 3.18
CA PRO A 130 -11.99 13.12 1.83
C PRO A 130 -11.01 14.01 1.07
N ILE A 131 -10.42 13.48 -0.01
CA ILE A 131 -9.57 14.22 -0.93
C ILE A 131 -10.26 15.56 -1.17
N ARG A 132 -9.76 16.62 -0.52
CA ARG A 132 -10.41 17.93 -0.61
C ARG A 132 -10.43 18.28 -2.08
N SER A 133 -11.62 18.61 -2.58
CA SER A 133 -11.95 18.92 -3.97
C SER A 133 -10.85 19.70 -4.68
N PRO A 134 -10.67 19.51 -6.01
CA PRO A 134 -9.72 20.30 -6.76
C PRO A 134 -9.98 21.77 -6.47
N VAL A 135 -8.94 22.47 -6.02
CA VAL A 135 -8.95 23.93 -5.90
C VAL A 135 -9.37 24.46 -7.27
N MET A 136 -10.52 25.14 -7.32
CA MET A 136 -10.99 25.90 -8.48
C MET A 136 -9.99 27.00 -8.83
#